data_AF-A0A3N5VHG1-F1
#
_entry.id   AF-A0A3N5VHG1-F1
#
_cell.length_a   1.000
_cell.length_b   1.000
_cell.length_c   1.000
_cell.angle_alpha   90.00
_cell.angle_beta   90.00
_cell.angle_gamma   90.00
#
_symmetry.space_group_name_H-M   'P 1'
#
loop_
_entity.id
_entity.type
_entity.pdbx_description
1 polymer ?
#
loop_
_entity_poly.entity_id
_entity_poly.type
_entity_poly.pdbx_seq_one_letter_code
_entity_poly.pdbx_strand_id
1 'polypeptide(L)' 'EAVLVGRPMAVAAVGGGREGVAFLLNQYAEQMRTAMIYAGCSSLAEITPSILHRERR' A
#
# COMPACT_ATOMS: atom_id res chain seq x y z
N GLU A 1 -5.38 10.22 6.59
CA GLU A 1 -4.22 9.51 7.18
C GLU A 1 -3.48 8.78 6.08
N ALA A 2 -2.16 8.61 6.19
CA ALA A 2 -1.32 8.03 5.15
C ALA A 2 -0.07 7.38 5.76
N VAL A 3 0.69 6.63 4.95
CA VAL A 3 1.95 5.99 5.36
C VAL A 3 3.12 6.48 4.50
N LEU A 4 4.31 6.53 5.10
CA LEU A 4 5.54 6.89 4.40
C LEU A 4 6.27 5.65 3.91
N VAL A 5 6.82 5.73 2.70
CA VAL A 5 7.63 4.66 2.09
C VAL A 5 9.08 5.15 2.00
N GLY A 6 9.99 4.46 2.70
CA GLY A 6 11.41 4.83 2.76
C GLY A 6 12.26 4.10 1.71
N ARG A 7 12.96 3.04 2.13
CA ARG A 7 13.93 2.31 1.28
C ARG A 7 13.39 1.91 -0.11
N PRO A 8 12.15 1.43 -0.29
CA PRO A 8 11.64 1.13 -1.62
C PRO A 8 11.65 2.35 -2.56
N MET A 9 11.38 3.55 -2.06
CA MET A 9 11.44 4.79 -2.85
C MET A 9 12.86 5.09 -3.32
N ALA A 10 13.87 4.88 -2.44
CA ALA A 10 15.26 5.07 -2.80
C ALA A 10 15.71 4.11 -3.90
N VAL A 11 15.31 2.83 -3.81
CA VAL A 11 15.60 1.82 -4.83
C VAL A 11 14.94 2.18 -6.16
N ALA A 12 13.67 2.58 -6.16
CA ALA A 12 12.95 2.98 -7.37
C ALA A 12 13.56 4.23 -8.03
N ALA A 13 13.94 5.22 -7.23
CA ALA A 13 14.55 6.46 -7.72
C ALA A 13 15.93 6.22 -8.33
N VAL A 14 16.77 5.40 -7.69
CA VAL A 14 18.13 5.10 -8.19
C VAL A 14 18.07 4.17 -9.41
N GLY A 15 17.22 3.14 -9.38
CA GLY A 15 17.15 2.13 -10.43
C GLY A 15 16.36 2.56 -11.68
N GLY A 16 15.35 3.42 -11.51
CA GLY A 16 14.42 3.77 -12.59
C GLY A 16 14.04 5.25 -12.65
N GLY A 17 14.70 6.12 -11.87
CA GLY A 17 14.42 7.56 -11.89
C GLY A 17 12.97 7.89 -11.54
N ARG A 18 12.42 8.87 -12.25
CA ARG A 18 11.03 9.33 -12.04
C ARG A 18 10.02 8.24 -12.39
N GLU A 19 10.27 7.54 -13.49
CA GLU A 19 9.39 6.51 -14.04
C GLU A 19 9.33 5.30 -13.11
N GLY A 20 10.47 4.91 -12.52
CA GLY A 20 10.54 3.88 -11.49
C GLY A 20 9.78 4.25 -10.22
N VAL A 21 9.87 5.50 -9.78
CA VAL A 21 9.10 6.01 -8.62
C VAL A 21 7.61 5.99 -8.91
N ALA A 22 7.18 6.50 -10.07
CA ALA A 22 5.78 6.49 -10.46
C ALA A 22 5.22 5.06 -10.57
N PHE A 23 6.00 4.15 -11.15
CA PHE A 23 5.66 2.73 -11.24
C PHE A 23 5.44 2.12 -9.85
N LEU A 24 6.37 2.33 -8.91
CA LEU A 24 6.27 1.80 -7.55
C LEU A 24 5.01 2.30 -6.83
N LEU A 25 4.75 3.61 -6.89
CA LEU A 25 3.59 4.21 -6.22
C LEU A 25 2.27 3.70 -6.81
N ASN A 26 2.17 3.61 -8.14
CA ASN A 26 0.99 3.07 -8.82
C ASN A 26 0.78 1.59 -8.47
N GLN A 27 1.86 0.80 -8.41
CA GLN A 27 1.78 -0.61 -8.03
C GLN A 27 1.27 -0.76 -6.59
N TYR A 28 1.77 0.03 -5.64
CA TYR A 28 1.29 -0.01 -4.25
C TYR A 28 -0.17 0.43 -4.13
N ALA A 29 -0.59 1.47 -4.87
CA ALA A 29 -1.98 1.89 -4.91
C ALA A 29 -2.90 0.77 -5.43
N GLU A 30 -2.51 0.08 -6.51
CA GLU A 30 -3.29 -1.02 -7.08
C GLU A 30 -3.34 -2.25 -6.17
N GLN A 31 -2.21 -2.60 -5.53
CA GLN A 31 -2.15 -3.68 -4.56
C GLN A 31 -3.03 -3.38 -3.34
N MET A 32 -3.02 -2.13 -2.85
CA MET A 32 -3.90 -1.69 -1.77
C MET A 32 -5.38 -1.78 -2.18
N ARG A 33 -5.73 -1.31 -3.38
CA ARG A 33 -7.10 -1.44 -3.93
C ARG A 33 -7.53 -2.91 -4.01
N THR A 34 -6.67 -3.78 -4.52
CA THR A 34 -6.93 -5.22 -4.60
C THR A 34 -7.16 -5.83 -3.22
N ALA A 35 -6.32 -5.48 -2.24
CA ALA A 35 -6.47 -5.93 -0.86
C ALA A 35 -7.80 -5.45 -0.23
N MET A 36 -8.19 -4.19 -0.49
CA MET A 36 -9.49 -3.66 -0.05
C MET A 36 -10.67 -4.45 -0.64
N ILE A 37 -10.62 -4.80 -1.92
CA ILE A 37 -11.65 -5.63 -2.57
C ILE A 37 -11.76 -6.99 -1.88
N TYR A 38 -10.64 -7.66 -1.60
CA TYR A 38 -10.66 -8.96 -0.92
C TYR A 38 -11.07 -8.88 0.55
N ALA A 39 -10.75 -7.78 1.22
CA ALA A 39 -11.19 -7.52 2.60
C ALA A 39 -12.65 -7.02 2.68
N GLY A 40 -13.32 -6.77 1.55
CA GLY A 40 -14.68 -6.26 1.51
C GLY A 40 -14.82 -4.78 1.92
N CYS A 41 -13.76 -3.98 1.80
CA CYS A 41 -13.77 -2.55 2.09
C CYS A 41 -13.95 -1.74 0.80
N SER A 42 -15.05 -1.01 0.68
CA SER A 42 -15.34 -0.18 -0.51
C SER A 42 -14.69 1.21 -0.45
N SER A 43 -14.29 1.65 0.74
CA SER A 43 -13.67 2.94 1.01
C SER A 43 -12.62 2.84 2.13
N LEU A 44 -11.73 3.84 2.21
CA LEU A 44 -10.72 3.89 3.29
C LEU A 44 -11.35 4.00 4.69
N ALA A 45 -12.55 4.58 4.81
CA ALA A 45 -13.25 4.73 6.07
C ALA A 45 -13.75 3.39 6.66
N GLU A 46 -13.92 2.37 5.82
CA GLU A 46 -14.32 1.02 6.25
C GLU A 46 -13.14 0.19 6.76
N ILE A 47 -11.91 0.65 6.56
CA ILE A 47 -10.70 -0.02 7.04
C ILE A 47 -10.55 0.28 8.53
N THR A 48 -10.96 -0.68 9.36
CA THR A 48 -10.93 -0.57 10.82
C THR A 48 -10.19 -1.75 11.45
N PRO A 49 -9.74 -1.67 12.71
CA PRO A 49 -9.01 -2.76 13.36
C PRO A 49 -9.75 -4.11 13.41
N SER A 50 -11.05 -4.17 13.17
CA SER A 50 -11.84 -5.42 13.17
C SER A 50 -11.49 -6.36 12.02
N ILE A 51 -10.92 -5.85 10.91
CA ILE A 51 -10.52 -6.67 9.77
C ILE A 51 -9.19 -7.40 10.01
N LEU A 52 -8.47 -7.06 11.09
CA LEU A 52 -7.18 -7.65 11.43
C LEU A 52 -7.38 -8.81 12.40
N HIS A 53 -6.91 -10.00 12.02
CA HIS A 53 -6.77 -11.09 12.97
C HIS A 53 -5.59 -10.80 13.91
N ARG A 54 -5.84 -10.79 15.23
CA ARG A 54 -4.76 -10.76 16.23
C ARG A 54 -4.41 -12.17 16.65
N GLU A 55 -3.23 -12.60 16.27
CA GLU A 55 -2.62 -13.77 16.85
C GLU A 55 -2.26 -13.47 18.31
N ARG A 56 -2.75 -14.31 19.25
CA ARG A 56 -2.35 -14.20 20.65
C ARG A 56 -0.93 -14.76 20.79
N ARG A 57 0.04 -13.87 20.98
CA ARG A 57 1.36 -14.25 21.50
C ARG A 57 1.25 -14.77 22.93
#